data_AF-A0A6N3DYE3-F1
#
_entry.id   AF-A0A6N3DYE3-F1
#
_cell.length_a   1.000
_cell.length_b   1.000
_cell.length_c   1.000
_cell.angle_alpha   90.00
_cell.angle_beta   90.00
_cell.angle_gamma   90.00
#
_symmetry.space_group_name_H-M   'P 1'
#
loop_
_entity.id
_entity.type
_entity.pdbx_description
1 polymer ?
#
loop_
_entity_poly.entity_id
_entity_poly.type
_entity_poly.pdbx_seq_one_letter_code
_entity_poly.pdbx_strand_id
1 'polypeptide(L)' 'MKSQLKYFLSGIIIILFSSPIGYFMINTLYANKNLSGEYTTLLNGFIHSIIIIGVLVFFLGLINLFIEKNINR' A
#
# COMPACT_ATOMS: atom_id res chain seq x y z
N MET A 1 -10.44 -19.28 -5.61
CA MET A 1 -11.26 -18.35 -4.77
C MET A 1 -10.67 -17.86 -3.43
N LYS A 2 -10.38 -18.70 -2.40
CA LYS A 2 -10.04 -18.19 -1.05
C LYS A 2 -8.73 -17.40 -0.96
N SER A 3 -7.76 -17.66 -1.84
CA SER A 3 -6.45 -16.98 -1.83
C SER A 3 -6.46 -15.65 -2.60
N GLN A 4 -7.12 -15.58 -3.76
CA GLN A 4 -7.19 -14.32 -4.53
C GLN A 4 -7.95 -13.23 -3.79
N LEU A 5 -9.04 -13.59 -3.11
CA LEU A 5 -9.81 -12.65 -2.30
C LEU A 5 -8.95 -12.05 -1.18
N LYS A 6 -8.02 -12.85 -0.61
CA LYS A 6 -7.06 -12.38 0.40
C LYS A 6 -6.10 -11.34 -0.18
N TYR A 7 -5.55 -11.56 -1.38
CA TYR A 7 -4.67 -10.57 -2.02
C TYR A 7 -5.41 -9.26 -2.30
N PHE A 8 -6.61 -9.36 -2.88
CA PHE A 8 -7.48 -8.21 -3.11
C PHE A 8 -7.77 -7.41 -1.83
N LEU A 9 -8.22 -8.09 -0.78
CA LEU A 9 -8.49 -7.47 0.53
C LEU A 9 -7.22 -6.89 1.17
N SER A 10 -6.09 -7.60 1.06
CA SER A 10 -4.81 -7.13 1.61
C SER A 10 -4.34 -5.84 0.94
N GLY A 11 -4.55 -5.67 -0.37
CA GLY A 11 -4.24 -4.42 -1.07
C GLY A 11 -5.03 -3.25 -0.52
N ILE A 12 -6.34 -3.44 -0.27
CA ILE A 12 -7.20 -2.41 0.34
C ILE A 12 -6.72 -2.05 1.74
N ILE A 13 -6.38 -3.05 2.56
CA ILE A 13 -5.86 -2.83 3.91
C ILE A 13 -4.56 -2.01 3.86
N ILE A 14 -3.63 -2.36 2.96
CA ILE A 14 -2.37 -1.62 2.81
C ILE A 14 -2.63 -0.15 2.43
N ILE A 15 -3.58 0.11 1.52
CA ILE A 15 -3.95 1.48 1.13
C ILE A 15 -4.53 2.25 2.33
N LEU A 16 -5.46 1.66 3.08
CA LEU A 16 -6.08 2.31 4.25
C LEU A 16 -5.08 2.64 5.34
N PHE A 17 -4.10 1.76 5.58
CA PHE A 17 -3.05 1.97 6.58
C PHE A 17 -1.84 2.75 6.07
N SER A 18 -1.81 3.16 4.79
CA SER A 18 -0.67 3.88 4.21
C SER A 18 -0.31 5.17 4.95
N SER A 19 -1.32 5.94 5.37
CA SER A 19 -1.15 7.18 6.13
C SER A 19 -0.50 6.93 7.50
N PRO A 20 -1.08 6.12 8.42
CA PRO A 20 -0.46 5.86 9.71
C PRO A 20 0.92 5.21 9.61
N ILE A 21 1.16 4.34 8.61
CA ILE A 21 2.49 3.76 8.37
C ILE A 21 3.49 4.83 7.92
N GLY A 22 3.08 5.75 7.04
CA GLY A 22 3.94 6.84 6.57
C GLY A 22 4.38 7.77 7.71
N TYR A 23 3.44 8.15 8.59
CA TYR A 23 3.76 8.92 9.81
C TYR A 23 4.72 8.16 10.72
N PHE A 24 4.46 6.86 10.95
CA PHE A 24 5.32 6.02 11.78
C PHE A 24 6.74 5.90 11.21
N MET A 25 6.88 5.73 9.88
CA MET A 25 8.18 5.63 9.20
C MET A 25 9.01 6.90 9.37
N ILE A 26 8.43 8.08 9.14
CA ILE A 26 9.17 9.33 9.33
C ILE A 26 9.55 9.53 10.78
N ASN A 27 8.62 9.31 11.71
CA ASN A 27 8.89 9.49 13.12
C ASN A 27 9.98 8.53 13.64
N THR A 28 10.12 7.35 13.02
CA THR A 28 11.16 6.37 13.37
C THR A 28 12.51 6.70 12.71
N LEU A 29 12.52 6.95 11.40
CA LEU A 29 13.76 7.17 10.63
C LEU A 29 14.38 8.54 10.89
N TYR A 30 13.56 9.54 11.24
CA TYR A 30 13.96 10.92 11.41
C TYR A 30 13.63 11.49 12.79
N ALA A 31 13.47 10.64 13.81
CA ALA A 31 13.07 11.00 15.18
C ALA A 31 13.81 12.21 15.79
N ASN A 32 15.06 12.46 15.37
CA ASN A 32 15.94 13.49 15.91
C ASN A 32 16.46 14.47 14.84
N LYS A 33 15.84 14.53 13.66
CA LYS A 33 16.24 15.46 12.59
C LYS A 33 15.24 16.59 12.47
N ASN A 34 15.76 17.83 12.39
CA ASN A 34 14.93 18.97 12.03
C ASN A 34 14.59 18.89 10.54
N LEU A 35 13.34 18.51 10.26
CA LEU A 35 12.77 18.35 8.91
C LEU A 35 12.00 19.59 8.43
N SER A 36 12.25 20.76 9.05
CA SER A 36 11.65 22.03 8.65
C SER A 36 11.77 22.23 7.13
N GLY A 37 10.63 22.35 6.44
CA GLY A 37 10.53 22.52 4.99
C GLY A 37 10.47 21.22 4.17
N GLU A 38 11.00 20.10 4.66
CA GLU A 38 11.05 18.81 3.92
C GLU A 38 10.10 17.74 4.47
N TYR A 39 9.59 17.90 5.69
CA TYR A 39 8.73 16.95 6.38
C TYR A 39 7.55 16.51 5.51
N THR A 40 6.81 17.47 4.96
CA THR A 40 5.60 17.20 4.16
C THR A 40 5.93 16.45 2.88
N THR A 41 7.03 16.79 2.22
CA THR A 41 7.47 16.16 0.97
C THR A 41 7.86 14.71 1.22
N LEU A 42 8.67 14.45 2.26
CA LEU A 42 9.04 13.10 2.64
C LEU A 42 7.81 12.29 3.06
N LEU A 43 6.91 12.88 3.85
CA LEU A 43 5.71 12.20 4.35
C LEU A 43 4.84 11.74 3.19
N ASN A 44 4.57 12.66 2.26
CA ASN A 44 3.84 12.32 1.04
C ASN A 44 4.59 11.26 0.24
N GLY A 45 5.91 11.33 0.13
CA GLY A 45 6.70 10.30 -0.54
C GLY A 45 6.50 8.91 0.06
N PHE A 46 6.57 8.77 1.39
CA PHE A 46 6.32 7.50 2.07
C PHE A 46 4.89 7.01 1.88
N ILE A 47 3.90 7.87 2.10
CA ILE A 47 2.47 7.52 1.97
C ILE A 47 2.16 7.07 0.54
N HIS A 48 2.58 7.83 -0.47
CA HIS A 48 2.32 7.49 -1.87
C HIS A 48 3.02 6.20 -2.28
N SER A 49 4.25 5.95 -1.80
CA SER A 49 4.95 4.69 -2.05
C SER A 49 4.17 3.48 -1.51
N ILE A 50 3.61 3.59 -0.30
CA ILE A 50 2.81 2.52 0.30
C ILE A 50 1.48 2.35 -0.43
N ILE A 51 0.84 3.45 -0.86
CA ILE A 51 -0.37 3.40 -1.69
C ILE A 51 -0.07 2.64 -2.99
N ILE A 52 1.04 2.94 -3.68
CA ILE A 52 1.43 2.25 -4.91
C ILE A 52 1.59 0.74 -4.66
N ILE A 53 2.25 0.35 -3.58
CA ILE A 53 2.38 -1.06 -3.19
C ILE A 53 1.00 -1.70 -3.01
N GLY A 54 0.10 -1.04 -2.27
CA GLY A 54 -1.26 -1.53 -2.04
C GLY A 54 -2.06 -1.66 -3.34
N VAL A 55 -1.91 -0.70 -4.26
CA VAL A 55 -2.55 -0.72 -5.59
C VAL A 55 -2.02 -1.88 -6.44
N LEU A 56 -0.71 -2.14 -6.44
CA LEU A 56 -0.12 -3.28 -7.16
C LEU A 56 -0.64 -4.62 -6.62
N VAL A 57 -0.68 -4.78 -5.29
CA VAL A 57 -1.21 -5.99 -4.64
C VAL A 57 -2.69 -6.17 -4.96
N PHE A 58 -3.46 -5.09 -4.96
CA PHE A 58 -4.87 -5.09 -5.35
C PHE A 58 -5.06 -5.59 -6.79
N PHE A 59 -4.30 -5.05 -7.75
CA PHE A 59 -4.38 -5.45 -9.15
C PHE A 59 -3.95 -6.90 -9.37
N LEU A 60 -2.93 -7.39 -8.66
CA LEU A 60 -2.56 -8.82 -8.71
C LEU A 60 -3.70 -9.73 -8.25
N GLY A 61 -4.40 -9.37 -7.18
CA GLY A 61 -5.59 -10.08 -6.73
C GLY A 61 -6.71 -10.08 -7.77
N LEU A 62 -6.93 -8.93 -8.42
CA LEU A 62 -7.96 -8.73 -9.43
C LEU A 62 -7.67 -9.52 -10.71
N ILE A 63 -6.44 -9.44 -11.24
CA ILE A 63 -6.02 -10.20 -12.43
C ILE A 63 -6.15 -11.71 -12.19
N ASN A 64 -5.71 -12.20 -11.04
CA ASN A 64 -5.84 -13.62 -10.70
C ASN A 64 -7.29 -14.10 -10.63
N LEU A 65 -8.21 -13.24 -10.20
CA LEU A 65 -9.65 -13.55 -10.17
C LEU A 65 -10.24 -13.60 -11.59
N PHE A 66 -9.82 -12.71 -12.48
CA PHE A 66 -10.24 -12.72 -13.88
C PHE A 66 -9.71 -13.94 -14.66
N ILE A 67 -8.45 -14.32 -14.45
CA ILE A 67 -7.84 -15.50 -15.10
C ILE A 67 -8.55 -16.79 -14.66
N GLU A 68 -8.77 -17.00 -13.36
CA GLU A 68 -9.47 -18.19 -12.85
C GLU A 68 -10.90 -18.27 -13.41
N LYS A 69 -11.60 -17.13 -13.52
CA LYS A 69 -12.95 -17.07 -14.09
C LYS A 69 -12.99 -17.45 -15.57
N ASN A 70 -11.94 -17.16 -16.34
CA ASN A 70 -11.86 -17.54 -17.75
C ASN A 70 -11.46 -19.01 -17.96
N ILE A 71 -10.70 -19.62 -17.04
CA ILE A 71 -10.31 -21.03 -17.12
C ILE A 71 -11.46 -21.97 -16.72
N ASN A 72 -12.30 -21.56 -15.77
CA ASN A 72 -13.43 -22.37 -15.29
C ASN A 72 -14.73 -22.15 -16.07
N ARG A 73 -14.66 -21.56 -17.27
CA ARG A 73 -15.80 -21.26 -18.14
C ARG A 73 -15.71 -22.08 -19.42
#